data_AF-A0A6N6KLE3-F1
#
_entry.id   AF-A0A6N6KLE3-F1
#
_cell.length_a   1.000
_cell.length_b   1.000
_cell.length_c   1.000
_cell.angle_alpha   90.00
_cell.angle_beta   90.00
_cell.angle_gamma   90.00
#
_symmetry.space_group_name_H-M   'P 1'
#
loop_
_entity.id
_entity.type
_entity.pdbx_description
1 polymer ?
#
loop_
_entity_poly.entity_id
_entity_poly.type
_entity_poly.pdbx_seq_one_letter_code
_entity_poly.pdbx_strand_id
1 'polypeptide(L)'
;KLTVSKVNLGCQSTKAGKGIGFRVAIKNDRTNTLWMYSPKVLFEVNLQEVLKKCEEGDSILIMTVDQKYSLSHHVIEVEWGC
;
A
#
# COMPACT_ATOMS: atom_id res chain seq x y z
N LYS A 1 -1.75 9.68 -5.03
CA LYS A 1 -1.29 9.58 -3.62
C LYS A 1 -2.06 8.46 -2.95
N LEU A 2 -1.39 7.60 -2.19
CA LEU A 2 -2.00 6.47 -1.48
C LEU A 2 -1.81 6.65 0.02
N THR A 3 -2.89 6.46 0.79
CA THR A 3 -2.93 6.59 2.26
C THR A 3 -3.71 5.42 2.85
N VAL A 4 -3.39 5.04 4.08
CA VAL A 4 -4.11 3.99 4.82
C VAL A 4 -4.74 4.62 6.05
N SER A 5 -6.06 4.53 6.17
CA SER A 5 -6.81 5.19 7.23
C SER A 5 -7.91 4.28 7.76
N LYS A 6 -8.21 4.37 9.05
CA LYS A 6 -9.40 3.73 9.60
C LYS A 6 -10.64 4.42 9.04
N VAL A 7 -11.54 3.67 8.43
CA VAL A 7 -12.83 4.19 7.98
C VAL A 7 -13.81 4.11 9.14
N ASN A 8 -14.43 5.24 9.49
CA ASN A 8 -15.60 5.25 10.37
C ASN A 8 -16.84 5.18 9.48
N LEU A 9 -17.47 4.00 9.44
CA LEU A 9 -18.74 3.78 8.75
C LEU A 9 -19.88 4.33 9.62
N GLY A 10 -20.21 5.61 9.45
CA GLY A 10 -21.43 6.19 9.98
C GLY A 10 -22.51 6.28 8.89
N CYS A 11 -23.80 6.30 9.28
CA CYS A 11 -24.95 6.22 8.36
C CYS A 11 -25.05 7.33 7.28
N GLN A 12 -24.23 8.38 7.30
CA GLN A 12 -24.38 9.53 6.40
C GLN A 12 -23.08 10.04 5.76
N SER A 13 -21.90 9.55 6.15
CA SER A 13 -20.65 9.91 5.45
C SER A 13 -19.49 9.01 5.84
N THR A 14 -18.70 8.61 4.84
CA THR A 14 -17.40 7.96 5.01
C THR A 14 -16.37 9.04 5.30
N LYS A 15 -15.99 9.23 6.57
CA LYS A 15 -14.87 10.12 6.92
C LYS A 15 -13.60 9.29 7.12
N ALA A 16 -12.53 9.68 6.43
CA ALA A 16 -11.20 9.14 6.69
C ALA A 16 -10.81 9.49 8.13
N GLY A 17 -10.58 8.46 8.97
CA GLY A 17 -10.08 8.62 10.32
C GLY A 17 -8.59 8.92 10.37
N LYS A 18 -7.99 8.72 11.55
CA LYS A 18 -6.54 8.91 11.75
C LYS A 18 -5.74 8.00 10.80
N GLY A 19 -4.72 8.58 10.16
CA GLY A 19 -3.79 7.85 9.30
C GLY A 19 -3.05 6.78 10.09
N ILE A 20 -2.88 5.61 9.47
CA ILE A 20 -2.18 4.45 10.02
C ILE A 20 -0.77 4.43 9.44
N GLY A 21 0.24 4.19 10.28
CA GLY A 21 1.61 4.03 9.82
C GLY A 21 1.79 2.69 9.10
N PHE A 22 2.37 2.73 7.90
CA PHE A 22 2.66 1.54 7.09
C PHE A 22 4.03 1.62 6.43
N ARG A 23 4.53 0.46 5.99
CA ARG A 23 5.69 0.31 5.12
C ARG A 23 5.23 -0.17 3.75
N VAL A 24 6.04 0.12 2.74
CA VAL A 24 5.77 -0.28 1.36
C VAL A 24 6.89 -1.20 0.89
N ALA A 25 6.53 -2.35 0.33
CA ALA A 25 7.43 -3.25 -0.37
C ALA A 25 6.91 -3.49 -1.78
N ILE A 26 7.80 -3.88 -2.68
CA ILE A 26 7.46 -4.31 -4.04
C ILE A 26 7.86 -5.77 -4.15
N LYS A 27 6.94 -6.59 -4.63
CA LYS A 27 7.15 -7.98 -4.98
C LYS A 27 7.26 -8.07 -6.48
N ASN A 28 8.41 -8.50 -6.97
CA ASN A 28 8.61 -8.68 -8.39
C ASN A 28 7.94 -9.98 -8.86
N ASP A 29 7.15 -9.92 -9.93
CA ASP A 29 6.40 -11.08 -10.42
C ASP A 29 7.34 -12.15 -10.99
N ARG A 30 8.23 -11.74 -11.92
CA ARG A 30 9.13 -12.64 -12.64
C ARG A 30 10.07 -13.42 -11.73
N THR A 31 10.63 -12.77 -10.72
CA THR A 31 11.66 -13.36 -9.83
C THR A 31 11.11 -13.79 -8.48
N ASN A 32 9.86 -13.44 -8.17
CA ASN A 32 9.23 -13.63 -6.87
C ASN A 32 10.03 -13.00 -5.71
N THR A 33 10.92 -12.05 -6.01
CA THR A 33 11.74 -11.35 -5.00
C THR A 33 10.91 -10.24 -4.35
N LEU A 34 11.06 -10.11 -3.04
CA LEU A 34 10.46 -9.02 -2.28
C LEU A 34 11.56 -8.06 -1.84
N TRP A 35 11.40 -6.78 -2.18
CA TRP A 35 12.31 -5.74 -1.73
C TRP A 35 11.54 -4.55 -1.15
N MET A 36 12.15 -3.92 -0.16
CA MET A 36 11.51 -2.84 0.58
C MET A 36 11.69 -1.53 -0.19
N TYR A 37 10.57 -0.90 -0.58
CA TYR A 37 10.62 0.39 -1.26
C TYR A 37 11.20 1.48 -0.35
N SER A 38 10.80 1.46 0.93
CA SER A 38 11.34 2.35 1.94
C SER A 38 11.35 1.68 3.32
N PRO A 39 12.45 1.76 4.09
CA PRO A 39 12.51 1.26 5.45
C PRO A 39 11.76 2.14 6.46
N LYS A 40 11.38 3.36 6.05
CA LYS A 40 10.70 4.32 6.92
C LYS A 40 9.23 3.97 7.08
N VAL A 41 8.69 4.27 8.26
CA VAL A 41 7.23 4.25 8.47
C VAL A 41 6.64 5.47 7.76
N LEU A 42 5.72 5.23 6.86
CA LEU A 42 5.03 6.23 6.06
C LEU A 42 3.55 6.30 6.46
N PHE A 43 2.94 7.45 6.22
CA PHE A 43 1.49 7.66 6.36
C PHE A 43 0.84 8.01 5.01
N GLU A 44 1.66 8.41 4.04
CA GLU A 44 1.29 8.71 2.67
C GLU A 44 2.45 8.27 1.77
N VAL A 45 2.11 7.75 0.58
CA VAL A 45 3.08 7.48 -0.47
C VAL A 45 2.60 8.02 -1.81
N ASN A 46 3.53 8.56 -2.61
CA ASN A 46 3.24 8.93 -3.98
C ASN A 46 3.26 7.67 -4.86
N LEU A 47 2.07 7.20 -5.25
CA LEU A 47 1.94 5.99 -6.07
C LEU A 47 2.68 6.11 -7.41
N GLN A 48 2.79 7.30 -8.01
CA GLN A 48 3.54 7.47 -9.26
C GLN A 48 5.03 7.22 -9.10
N GLU A 49 5.60 7.52 -7.93
CA GLU A 49 7.02 7.23 -7.65
C GLU A 49 7.27 5.75 -7.40
N VAL A 50 6.32 5.07 -6.75
CA VAL A 50 6.34 3.63 -6.54
C VAL A 50 6.21 2.90 -7.87
N LEU A 51 5.25 3.29 -8.71
CA LEU A 51 5.01 2.69 -10.03
C LEU A 51 6.21 2.82 -10.97
N LYS A 52 6.99 3.91 -10.89
CA LYS A 52 8.26 4.05 -11.65
C LYS A 52 9.30 2.99 -11.30
N LYS A 53 9.12 2.25 -10.20
CA LYS A 53 10.00 1.16 -9.75
C LYS A 53 9.38 -0.22 -9.96
N CYS A 54 8.14 -0.29 -10.45
CA CYS A 54 7.44 -1.53 -10.72
C CYS A 54 7.44 -1.82 -12.22
N GLU A 55 7.45 -3.10 -12.56
CA GLU A 55 7.12 -3.61 -13.89
C GLU A 55 5.65 -4.08 -13.92
N GLU A 56 5.13 -4.38 -15.11
CA GLU A 56 3.82 -5.02 -15.23
C GLU A 56 3.81 -6.38 -14.51
N GLY A 57 2.75 -6.65 -13.76
CA GLY A 57 2.61 -7.87 -12.95
C GLY A 57 3.19 -7.75 -11.54
N ASP A 58 4.11 -6.81 -11.28
CA ASP A 58 4.63 -6.60 -9.93
C ASP A 58 3.51 -6.25 -8.95
N SER A 59 3.71 -6.61 -7.68
CA SER A 59 2.74 -6.30 -6.63
C SER A 59 3.31 -5.33 -5.61
N ILE A 60 2.54 -4.31 -5.25
CA ILE A 60 2.84 -3.39 -4.16
C ILE A 60 2.24 -3.95 -2.87
N LEU A 61 3.10 -4.20 -1.87
CA LEU A 61 2.69 -4.68 -0.56
C LEU A 61 2.68 -3.53 0.45
N ILE A 62 1.55 -3.40 1.16
CA ILE A 62 1.33 -2.43 2.22
C ILE A 62 1.34 -3.16 3.56
N MET A 63 2.36 -2.91 4.38
CA MET A 63 2.50 -3.57 5.68
C MET A 63 2.23 -2.55 6.79
N THR A 64 1.14 -2.71 7.53
CA THR A 64 0.87 -1.88 8.70
C THR A 64 1.87 -2.19 9.81
N VAL A 65 2.32 -1.16 10.52
CA VAL A 65 3.34 -1.32 11.58
C VAL A 65 2.74 -1.92 12.85
N ASP A 66 1.43 -1.74 13.05
CA ASP A 66 0.70 -2.24 14.21
C ASP A 66 -0.28 -3.34 13.78
N GLN A 67 -0.14 -4.51 14.39
CA GLN A 67 -0.92 -5.71 14.07
C GLN A 67 -2.42 -5.53 14.32
N LYS A 68 -2.83 -4.60 15.20
CA LYS A 68 -4.24 -4.28 15.40
C LYS A 68 -4.91 -3.67 14.16
N TYR A 69 -4.12 -3.25 13.19
CA TYR A 69 -4.56 -2.73 11.89
C TYR A 69 -4.11 -3.64 10.74
N SER A 70 -3.92 -4.94 10.97
CA SER A 70 -3.60 -5.88 9.89
C SER A 70 -4.69 -5.83 8.81
N LEU A 71 -4.28 -5.55 7.57
CA LEU A 71 -5.21 -5.47 6.45
C LEU A 71 -5.49 -6.89 5.93
N SER A 72 -6.78 -7.24 5.77
CA SER A 72 -7.17 -8.51 5.15
C SER A 72 -6.65 -8.64 3.72
N HIS A 73 -6.53 -7.50 3.01
CA HIS A 73 -5.92 -7.40 1.69
C HIS A 73 -4.84 -6.32 1.76
N HIS A 74 -3.58 -6.75 1.61
CA HIS A 74 -2.39 -5.91 1.78
C HIS A 74 -1.56 -5.82 0.49
N VAL A 75 -2.06 -6.40 -0.60
CA VAL A 75 -1.39 -6.50 -1.89
C VAL A 75 -2.20 -5.71 -2.92
N ILE A 76 -1.52 -4.93 -3.74
CA ILE A 76 -2.08 -4.24 -4.91
C ILE A 76 -1.27 -4.69 -6.11
N GLU A 77 -1.92 -5.32 -7.09
CA GLU A 77 -1.28 -5.74 -8.32
C GLU A 77 -1.17 -4.55 -9.28
N VAL A 78 -0.02 -4.45 -9.97
CA VAL A 78 0.24 -3.40 -10.94
C VAL A 78 -0.13 -3.92 -12.33
N GLU A 79 -1.31 -3.53 -12.78
CA GLU A 79 -1.76 -3.72 -14.16
C GLU A 79 -1.51 -2.45 -14.97
N TRP A 80 -0.97 -2.61 -16.17
CA TRP A 80 -0.90 -1.53 -17.16
C TRP A 80 -2.06 -1.70 -18.13
N GLY A 81 -3.01 -0.76 -18.12
CA GLY A 81 -4.07 -0.74 -19.11
C GLY A 81 -3.50 -0.46 -20.50
N CYS A 82 -3.82 -1.32 -21.46
CA CYS A 82 -3.69 -1.01 -22.90
C CYS A 82 -4.57 0.18 -23.30
#